data_AF-A0A967F5H8-F1
#
_entry.id   AF-A0A967F5H8-F1
#
_cell.length_a   1.000
_cell.length_b   1.000
_cell.length_c   1.000
_cell.angle_alpha   90.00
_cell.angle_beta   90.00
_cell.angle_gamma   90.00
#
_symmetry.space_group_name_H-M   'P 1'
#
loop_
_entity.id
_entity.type
_entity.pdbx_description
1 polymer ?
#
loop_
_entity_poly.entity_id
_entity_poly.type
_entity_poly.pdbx_seq_one_letter_code
_entity_poly.pdbx_strand_id
1 'polypeptide(L)'
;CCMGDLKVTGALDQSSLEMRSDILVYSTPPLEEAVTVAGFVEVDLYVSSDARDTDFTIKLLDVHPDGKAYNLDDTIFRARYRESYDRP
;
A
#
# COMPACT_ATOMS: atom_id res chain seq x y z
N CYS A 1 -6.83 0.15 -5.93
CA CYS A 1 -7.45 1.40 -5.44
C CYS A 1 -6.52 2.62 -5.61
N CYS A 2 -7.07 3.86 -5.59
CA CYS A 2 -6.41 5.20 -5.72
C CYS A 2 -6.46 5.92 -7.08
N MET A 3 -6.95 5.29 -8.16
CA MET A 3 -6.99 5.88 -9.50
C MET A 3 -8.28 6.66 -9.82
N GLY A 4 -9.30 6.63 -8.96
CA GLY A 4 -10.57 7.36 -9.14
C GLY A 4 -11.47 6.88 -10.30
N ASP A 5 -10.92 6.23 -11.34
CA ASP A 5 -11.64 5.63 -12.47
C ASP A 5 -11.24 4.14 -12.63
N LEU A 6 -12.22 3.25 -12.73
CA LEU A 6 -12.10 1.79 -12.64
C LEU A 6 -11.79 1.11 -13.99
N LYS A 7 -10.99 1.74 -14.87
CA LYS A 7 -10.81 1.22 -16.24
C LYS A 7 -9.76 0.12 -16.40
N VAL A 8 -8.78 0.02 -15.51
CA VAL A 8 -7.70 -0.99 -15.61
C VAL A 8 -7.33 -1.50 -14.23
N THR A 9 -7.24 -2.83 -14.09
CA THR A 9 -6.80 -3.54 -12.87
C THR A 9 -5.58 -4.39 -13.18
N GLY A 10 -4.78 -4.70 -12.17
CA GLY A 10 -3.54 -5.48 -12.31
C GLY A 10 -2.29 -4.70 -11.89
N ALA A 11 -1.13 -5.18 -12.33
CA ALA A 11 0.16 -4.54 -12.08
C ALA A 11 0.30 -3.29 -12.96
N LEU A 12 0.18 -2.12 -12.33
CA LEU A 12 0.29 -0.81 -12.97
C LEU A 12 1.41 -0.02 -12.31
N ASP A 13 2.10 0.79 -13.11
CA ASP A 13 3.13 1.68 -12.60
C ASP A 13 2.51 2.76 -11.69
N GLN A 14 2.93 2.75 -10.41
CA GLN A 14 2.51 3.64 -9.34
C GLN A 14 3.48 4.80 -9.10
N SER A 15 4.62 4.87 -9.82
CA SER A 15 5.66 5.88 -9.61
C SER A 15 5.12 7.32 -9.65
N SER A 16 4.11 7.57 -10.47
CA SER A 16 3.44 8.88 -10.53
C SER A 16 2.64 9.23 -9.27
N LEU A 17 2.07 8.24 -8.59
CA LEU A 17 1.30 8.42 -7.36
C LEU A 17 2.23 8.65 -6.16
N GLU A 18 3.39 7.99 -6.13
CA GLU A 18 4.40 8.15 -5.07
C GLU A 18 4.85 9.62 -4.86
N MET A 19 4.68 10.48 -5.88
CA MET A 19 4.98 11.91 -5.78
C MET A 19 3.95 12.73 -4.98
N ARG A 20 2.79 12.14 -4.62
CA ARG A 20 1.77 12.86 -3.85
C ARG A 20 2.20 13.01 -2.39
N SER A 21 1.95 14.19 -1.83
CA SER A 21 2.31 14.51 -0.44
C SER A 21 1.53 13.72 0.62
N ASP A 22 0.42 13.08 0.24
CA ASP A 22 -0.40 12.24 1.12
C ASP A 22 -0.07 10.75 1.01
N ILE A 23 0.99 10.39 0.28
CA ILE A 23 1.50 9.02 0.16
C ILE A 23 2.88 8.96 0.81
N LEU A 24 2.97 8.16 1.88
CA LEU A 24 4.23 7.86 2.54
C LEU A 24 4.87 6.67 1.82
N VAL A 25 6.12 6.85 1.34
CA VAL A 25 6.86 5.85 0.57
C VAL A 25 8.03 5.34 1.41
N TYR A 26 8.13 4.02 1.54
CA TYR A 26 9.19 3.34 2.26
C TYR A 26 9.76 2.25 1.34
N SER A 27 11.07 2.30 1.07
CA SER A 27 11.74 1.37 0.17
C SER A 27 12.97 0.79 0.83
N THR A 28 13.28 -0.47 0.52
CA THR A 28 14.59 -1.04 0.81
C THR A 28 15.67 -0.38 -0.06
N PRO A 29 16.96 -0.57 0.25
CA PRO A 29 17.99 -0.45 -0.77
C PRO A 29 17.73 -1.42 -1.94
N PRO A 30 18.36 -1.22 -3.11
CA PRO A 30 18.34 -2.20 -4.19
C PRO A 30 18.73 -3.59 -3.67
N LEU A 31 17.95 -4.61 -4.03
CA LEU A 31 18.20 -5.98 -3.61
C LEU A 31 19.45 -6.53 -4.32
N GLU A 32 20.38 -7.11 -3.56
CA GLU A 32 21.62 -7.71 -4.11
C GLU A 32 21.37 -9.10 -4.74
N GLU A 33 20.29 -9.76 -4.31
CA GLU A 33 19.86 -11.06 -4.79
C GLU A 33 18.33 -11.12 -4.90
N ALA A 34 17.83 -12.13 -5.63
CA ALA A 34 16.40 -12.29 -5.83
C ALA A 34 15.70 -12.71 -4.53
N VAL A 35 14.67 -11.96 -4.13
CA VAL A 35 13.81 -12.29 -2.98
C VAL A 35 12.46 -12.78 -3.50
N THR A 36 12.06 -13.98 -3.07
CA THR A 36 10.72 -14.52 -3.36
C THR A 36 9.77 -14.20 -2.23
N VAL A 37 8.66 -13.52 -2.55
CA VAL A 37 7.56 -13.27 -1.62
C VAL A 37 6.36 -14.10 -2.07
N ALA A 38 5.95 -15.06 -1.26
CA ALA A 38 4.83 -15.96 -1.57
C ALA A 38 4.06 -16.29 -0.29
N GLY A 39 2.77 -15.94 -0.25
CA GLY A 39 1.90 -16.16 0.91
C GLY A 39 1.04 -14.94 1.20
N PHE A 40 0.43 -14.94 2.38
CA PHE A 40 -0.32 -13.77 2.88
C PHE A 40 0.64 -12.69 3.35
N VAL A 41 0.34 -11.44 2.99
CA VAL A 41 1.05 -10.26 3.46
C VAL A 41 0.29 -9.68 4.65
N GLU A 42 0.98 -9.55 5.78
CA GLU A 42 0.47 -8.90 6.99
C GLU A 42 1.28 -7.63 7.26
N VAL A 43 0.66 -6.66 7.92
CA VAL A 43 1.31 -5.38 8.24
C VAL A 43 0.94 -4.94 9.65
N ASP A 44 1.96 -4.60 10.43
CA ASP A 44 1.81 -3.99 11.74
C ASP A 44 2.04 -2.48 11.61
N LEU A 45 0.98 -1.69 11.81
CA LEU A 45 1.04 -0.23 11.76
C LEU A 45 0.73 0.39 13.13
N TYR A 46 1.61 1.28 13.56
CA TYR A 46 1.41 2.15 14.72
C TYR A 46 0.99 3.53 14.22
N VAL A 47 -0.26 3.89 14.46
CA VAL A 47 -0.87 5.08 13.86
C VAL A 47 -1.64 5.90 14.88
N SER A 48 -1.75 7.20 14.62
CA SER A 48 -2.65 8.11 15.32
C SER A 48 -3.31 9.05 14.29
N SER A 49 -4.49 9.55 14.63
CA SER A 49 -5.22 10.53 13.83
C SER A 49 -5.86 11.55 14.75
N ASP A 50 -5.97 12.79 14.28
CA ASP A 50 -6.75 13.86 14.91
C ASP A 50 -8.26 13.73 14.60
N ALA A 51 -8.62 12.93 13.59
CA ALA A 51 -10.00 12.57 13.30
C ALA A 51 -10.52 11.48 14.24
N ARG A 52 -11.85 11.40 14.37
CA ARG A 52 -12.50 10.33 15.16
C ARG A 52 -12.39 8.95 14.53
N ASP A 53 -12.27 8.89 13.21
CA ASP A 53 -12.10 7.67 12.43
C ASP A 53 -11.47 8.02 11.08
N THR A 54 -10.72 7.09 10.50
CA THR A 54 -10.05 7.23 9.20
C THR A 54 -9.77 5.87 8.58
N ASP A 55 -9.43 5.87 7.30
CA ASP A 55 -8.93 4.69 6.59
C ASP A 55 -7.39 4.76 6.49
N PHE A 56 -6.75 3.60 6.55
CA PHE A 56 -5.34 3.42 6.25
C PHE A 56 -5.21 2.45 5.08
N THR A 57 -4.41 2.82 4.08
CA THR A 57 -4.15 1.98 2.89
C THR A 57 -2.70 1.60 2.83
N ILE A 58 -2.42 0.35 2.46
CA ILE A 58 -1.07 -0.16 2.25
C ILE A 58 -0.98 -0.75 0.84
N LYS A 59 0.16 -0.56 0.19
CA LYS A 59 0.51 -1.19 -1.08
C LYS A 59 1.89 -1.79 -0.97
N LEU A 60 2.04 -3.03 -1.44
CA LEU A 60 3.35 -3.64 -1.68
C LEU A 60 3.69 -3.46 -3.15
N LEU A 61 4.82 -2.82 -3.44
CA LEU A 61 5.27 -2.51 -4.80
C LEU A 61 6.60 -3.19 -5.10
N ASP A 62 6.76 -3.63 -6.35
CA ASP A 62 8.05 -4.02 -6.93
C ASP A 62 8.63 -2.85 -7.72
N VAL A 63 9.76 -2.31 -7.23
CA VAL A 63 10.45 -1.17 -7.85
C VAL A 63 11.52 -1.69 -8.80
N HIS A 64 11.27 -1.51 -10.09
CA HIS A 64 12.17 -1.95 -11.14
C HIS A 64 13.39 -1.02 -11.27
N PRO A 65 14.50 -1.50 -11.87
CA PRO A 65 15.71 -0.69 -12.09
C PRO A 65 15.50 0.57 -12.93
N ASP A 66 14.42 0.65 -13.72
CA ASP A 66 14.06 1.83 -14.52
C ASP A 66 13.23 2.86 -13.73
N GLY A 67 12.98 2.61 -12.44
CA GLY A 67 12.24 3.49 -11.54
C GLY A 67 10.72 3.29 -11.57
N LYS A 68 10.19 2.37 -12.38
CA LYS A 68 8.76 2.03 -12.33
C LYS A 68 8.44 1.20 -11.10
N ALA A 69 7.30 1.47 -10.48
CA ALA A 69 6.88 0.80 -9.26
C ALA A 69 5.56 0.05 -9.50
N TYR A 70 5.61 -1.27 -9.62
CA TYR A 70 4.44 -2.08 -9.95
C TYR A 70 3.77 -2.64 -8.70
N ASN A 71 2.46 -2.44 -8.55
CA ASN A 71 1.74 -3.01 -7.42
C ASN A 71 1.66 -4.54 -7.49
N LEU A 72 2.08 -5.18 -6.39
CA LEU A 72 1.95 -6.62 -6.17
C LEU A 72 0.67 -6.94 -5.39
N ASP A 73 0.42 -6.18 -4.31
CA ASP A 73 -0.76 -6.34 -3.45
C ASP A 73 -1.17 -4.99 -2.84
N ASP A 74 -2.46 -4.82 -2.55
CA ASP A 74 -2.98 -3.63 -1.86
C ASP A 74 -4.17 -3.93 -0.95
N THR A 75 -4.23 -3.22 0.18
CA THR A 75 -5.34 -3.33 1.14
C THR A 75 -5.74 -1.97 1.70
N ILE A 76 -6.95 -1.93 2.24
CA ILE A 76 -7.50 -0.79 2.98
C ILE A 76 -8.10 -1.30 4.28
N PHE A 77 -7.82 -0.59 5.36
CA PHE A 77 -8.36 -0.89 6.67
C PHE A 77 -8.98 0.36 7.28
N ARG A 78 -10.27 0.28 7.63
CA ARG A 78 -10.98 1.36 8.31
C ARG A 78 -10.84 1.22 9.82
N ALA A 79 -10.29 2.26 10.46
CA ALA A 79 -9.80 2.20 11.84
C ALA A 79 -10.87 1.90 12.89
N ARG A 80 -12.15 2.24 12.66
CA ARG A 80 -13.25 1.84 13.55
C ARG A 80 -13.33 0.32 13.73
N TYR A 81 -12.98 -0.47 12.72
CA TYR A 81 -13.04 -1.93 12.78
C TYR A 81 -11.79 -2.61 13.35
N ARG A 82 -10.83 -1.85 13.91
CA ARG A 82 -9.54 -2.38 14.41
C ARG A 82 -9.64 -3.50 15.45
N GLU A 83 -10.73 -3.53 16.22
CA GLU A 83 -10.97 -4.57 17.24
C GLU A 83 -11.93 -5.67 16.74
N SER A 84 -12.92 -5.31 15.91
CA SER A 84 -13.96 -6.24 15.42
C SER A 84 -14.77 -5.65 14.27
N TYR A 85 -15.13 -6.48 13.29
CA TYR A 85 -16.03 -6.10 12.20
C TYR A 85 -17.51 -5.99 12.62
N ASP A 86 -17.92 -6.74 13.65
CA ASP A 86 -19.30 -6.71 14.14
C ASP A 86 -19.58 -5.54 15.09
N ARG A 87 -18.51 -4.92 15.61
CA ARG A 87 -18.55 -3.84 16.61
C ARG A 87 -17.58 -2.72 16.22
N PRO A 88 -17.99 -1.86 15.27
CA PRO A 88 -17.23 -0.67 14.88
C PRO A 88 -17.05 0.36 16.01
#